data_AF-A0A8B5X3Q7-F1
#
_entry.id   AF-A0A8B5X3Q7-F1
#
_cell.length_a   1.000
_cell.length_b   1.000
_cell.length_c   1.000
_cell.angle_alpha   90.00
_cell.angle_beta   90.00
_cell.angle_gamma   90.00
#
_symmetry.space_group_name_H-M   'P 1'
#
loop_
_entity.id
_entity.type
_entity.pdbx_description
1 polymer ?
#
loop_
_entity_poly.entity_id
_entity_poly.type
_entity_poly.pdbx_seq_one_letter_code
_entity_poly.pdbx_strand_id
1 'polypeptide(L)'
;MSSHRKLIQRVLNNPNTVSFRELDRILTREGWVKRGSKSGSSHHTYSMSGNETIITVPFKRPHVSAHYVRRVIELLSLEEKYGE
;
A
#
# COMPACT_ATOMS: atom_id res chain seq x y z
N MET A 1 0.22 19.77 8.03
CA MET A 1 0.05 18.37 7.59
C MET A 1 1.40 17.72 7.32
N SER A 2 1.67 16.55 7.90
CA SER A 2 2.88 15.77 7.61
C SER A 2 2.89 15.27 6.16
N SER A 3 4.08 15.00 5.61
CA SER A 3 4.21 14.48 4.24
C SER A 3 3.48 13.14 4.06
N HIS A 4 3.35 12.36 5.13
CA HIS A 4 2.62 11.08 5.12
C HIS A 4 1.11 11.26 5.08
N ARG A 5 0.54 12.14 5.92
CA ARG A 5 -0.91 12.41 5.87
C ARG A 5 -1.32 12.94 4.50
N LYS A 6 -0.52 13.84 3.90
CA LYS A 6 -0.75 14.33 2.52
C LYS A 6 -0.73 13.21 1.48
N LEU A 7 0.19 12.26 1.61
CA LEU A 7 0.24 11.10 0.72
C LEU A 7 -1.01 10.23 0.86
N ILE A 8 -1.43 9.93 2.10
CA ILE A 8 -2.62 9.11 2.37
C ILE A 8 -3.87 9.80 1.82
N GLN A 9 -4.09 11.08 2.12
CA GLN A 9 -5.24 11.83 1.57
C GLN A 9 -5.26 11.81 0.04
N ARG A 10 -4.10 11.94 -0.63
CA ARG A 10 -4.02 11.82 -2.09
C ARG A 10 -4.46 10.44 -2.58
N VAL A 11 -4.02 9.37 -1.90
CA VAL A 11 -4.38 7.98 -2.21
C VAL A 11 -5.87 7.71 -2.00
N LEU A 12 -6.44 8.21 -0.89
CA LEU A 12 -7.88 8.11 -0.59
C LEU A 12 -8.71 8.81 -1.68
N ASN A 13 -8.32 10.02 -2.07
CA ASN A 13 -9.03 10.81 -3.07
C ASN A 13 -8.85 10.29 -4.51
N ASN A 14 -7.70 9.67 -4.82
CA ASN A 14 -7.35 9.26 -6.19
C ASN A 14 -6.77 7.83 -6.28
N PRO A 15 -7.53 6.80 -5.88
CA PRO A 15 -7.03 5.43 -5.78
C PRO A 15 -6.61 4.81 -7.14
N ASN A 16 -7.08 5.36 -8.27
CA ASN A 16 -6.72 4.89 -9.60
C ASN A 16 -5.33 5.37 -10.09
N THR A 17 -4.73 6.36 -9.42
CA THR A 17 -3.49 7.01 -9.88
C THR A 17 -2.26 6.59 -9.08
N VAL A 18 -2.45 5.71 -8.09
CA VAL A 18 -1.43 5.39 -7.09
C VAL A 18 -0.34 4.51 -7.69
N SER A 19 0.91 4.96 -7.58
CA SER A 19 2.07 4.19 -7.99
C SER A 19 2.43 3.14 -6.93
N PHE A 20 3.14 2.09 -7.35
CA PHE A 20 3.66 1.07 -6.42
C PHE A 20 4.52 1.69 -5.32
N ARG A 21 5.32 2.71 -5.65
CA ARG A 21 6.22 3.39 -4.71
C ARG A 21 5.46 4.15 -3.62
N GLU A 22 4.30 4.70 -3.93
CA GLU A 22 3.45 5.38 -2.94
C GLU A 22 2.83 4.36 -1.97
N LEU A 23 2.28 3.28 -2.52
CA LEU A 23 1.74 2.16 -1.77
C LEU A 23 2.79 1.52 -0.85
N ASP A 24 3.99 1.31 -1.38
CA ASP A 24 5.15 0.80 -0.65
C ASP A 24 5.51 1.67 0.56
N ARG A 25 5.54 3.01 0.37
CA ARG A 25 5.81 3.95 1.46
C ARG A 25 4.75 3.92 2.54
N ILE A 26 3.47 3.78 2.17
CA ILE A 26 2.36 3.67 3.14
C ILE A 26 2.52 2.38 3.94
N LEU A 27 2.65 1.24 3.26
CA LEU A 27 2.79 -0.07 3.89
C LEU A 27 3.99 -0.09 4.85
N THR A 28 5.16 0.35 4.40
CA THR A 28 6.39 0.35 5.23
C THR A 28 6.25 1.25 6.47
N ARG A 29 5.56 2.39 6.35
CA ARG A 29 5.31 3.29 7.50
C ARG A 29 4.32 2.73 8.50
N GLU A 30 3.33 1.98 8.02
CA GLU A 30 2.35 1.28 8.87
C GLU A 30 2.91 -0.05 9.43
N GLY A 31 4.22 -0.32 9.26
CA GLY A 31 4.92 -1.45 9.87
C GLY A 31 4.90 -2.75 9.05
N TRP A 32 4.51 -2.69 7.78
CA TRP A 32 4.56 -3.85 6.89
C TRP A 32 5.96 -4.09 6.35
N VAL A 33 6.36 -5.36 6.33
CA VAL A 33 7.68 -5.77 5.86
C VAL A 33 7.54 -6.45 4.51
N LYS A 34 8.34 -6.03 3.52
CA LYS A 34 8.45 -6.73 2.24
C LYS A 34 9.03 -8.12 2.44
N ARG A 35 8.31 -9.13 1.99
CA ARG A 35 8.85 -10.47 1.79
C ARG A 35 9.49 -10.54 0.41
N GLY A 36 10.72 -11.04 0.36
CA GLY A 36 11.52 -11.11 -0.85
C GLY A 36 10.72 -11.72 -2.00
N SER A 37 10.64 -10.97 -3.10
CA SER A 37 10.12 -11.49 -4.36
C SER A 37 11.19 -12.38 -4.98
N LYS A 38 10.81 -13.59 -5.43
CA LYS A 38 11.73 -14.42 -6.21
C LYS A 38 12.15 -13.66 -7.46
N SER A 39 13.42 -13.78 -7.87
CA SER A 39 13.94 -13.14 -9.08
C SER A 39 12.97 -13.35 -10.27
N GLY A 40 12.57 -12.27 -10.94
CA GLY A 40 11.61 -12.29 -12.05
C GLY A 40 10.12 -12.14 -11.69
N SER A 41 9.75 -12.12 -10.40
CA SER A 41 8.37 -11.87 -9.98
C SER A 41 7.90 -10.47 -10.38
N SER A 42 6.63 -10.31 -10.72
CA SER A 42 5.95 -9.03 -10.96
C SER A 42 5.18 -8.52 -9.74
N HIS A 43 5.25 -9.25 -8.63
CA HIS A 43 4.50 -9.02 -7.41
C HIS A 43 5.44 -8.91 -6.21
N HIS A 44 5.16 -7.95 -5.34
CA HIS A 44 5.76 -7.85 -4.02
C HIS A 44 4.76 -8.28 -2.98
N THR A 45 5.21 -9.14 -2.07
CA THR A 45 4.41 -9.61 -0.96
C THR A 45 4.83 -8.86 0.30
N TYR A 46 3.87 -8.46 1.12
CA TYR A 46 4.09 -7.80 2.40
C TYR A 46 3.46 -8.64 3.51
N SER A 47 4.09 -8.65 4.68
CA SER A 47 3.57 -9.27 5.89
C SER A 47 3.77 -8.32 7.08
N MET A 48 2.81 -8.31 7.99
CA MET A 48 2.94 -7.59 9.25
C MET A 48 3.53 -8.54 10.30
N SER A 49 4.53 -8.07 11.07
CA SER A 49 5.13 -8.89 12.12
C SER A 49 4.09 -9.23 13.19
N GLY A 50 3.96 -10.51 13.53
CA GLY A 50 2.98 -10.97 14.52
C GLY A 50 1.55 -11.15 13.99
N ASN A 51 1.32 -11.03 12.68
CA ASN A 51 0.04 -11.30 12.05
C ASN A 51 0.22 -12.21 10.82
N GLU A 52 -0.69 -13.15 10.61
CA GLU A 52 -0.72 -14.03 9.42
C GLU A 52 -1.22 -13.30 8.16
N THR A 53 -1.62 -12.03 8.28
CA THR A 53 -2.13 -11.24 7.16
C THR A 53 -1.02 -10.92 6.16
N ILE A 54 -1.28 -11.27 4.90
CA ILE A 54 -0.35 -11.11 3.78
C ILE A 54 -1.04 -10.31 2.68
N ILE A 55 -0.32 -9.34 2.11
CA ILE A 55 -0.79 -8.55 0.96
C ILE A 55 0.18 -8.69 -0.19
N THR A 56 -0.35 -8.95 -1.38
CA THR A 56 0.44 -9.02 -2.61
C THR A 56 0.09 -7.83 -3.49
N VAL A 57 1.08 -7.01 -3.84
CA VAL A 57 0.92 -5.81 -4.67
C VAL A 57 1.69 -5.99 -5.99
N PRO A 58 1.04 -5.84 -7.16
CA PRO A 58 1.74 -5.88 -8.45
C PRO A 58 2.56 -4.59 -8.65
N PHE A 59 3.75 -4.70 -9.24
CA PHE A 59 4.62 -3.54 -9.52
C PHE A 59 4.94 -3.29 -11.00
N LYS A 60 4.59 -4.22 -11.92
CA LYS A 60 4.95 -4.13 -13.35
C LYS A 60 4.12 -3.12 -14.17
N ARG A 61 3.34 -2.24 -13.53
CA ARG A 61 2.47 -1.26 -14.21
C ARG A 61 2.81 0.15 -13.75
N PRO A 62 2.56 1.19 -14.58
CA PRO A 62 2.78 2.59 -14.18
C PRO A 62 1.98 2.96 -12.92
N HIS A 63 0.78 2.38 -12.78
CA HIS A 63 -0.08 2.52 -11.60
C HIS A 63 -0.52 1.14 -11.10
N VAL A 64 -0.73 1.04 -9.79
CA VAL A 64 -1.34 -0.13 -9.17
C VAL A 64 -2.84 -0.10 -9.43
N SER A 65 -3.45 -1.25 -9.74
CA SER A 65 -4.90 -1.31 -9.89
C SER A 65 -5.60 -0.86 -8.60
N ALA A 66 -6.63 -0.02 -8.73
CA ALA A 66 -7.37 0.51 -7.60
C ALA A 66 -7.97 -0.56 -6.69
N HIS A 67 -8.22 -1.76 -7.21
CA HIS A 67 -8.61 -2.91 -6.39
C HIS A 67 -7.60 -3.19 -5.26
N TYR A 68 -6.30 -3.21 -5.57
CA TYR A 68 -5.26 -3.42 -4.56
C TYR A 68 -5.09 -2.20 -3.65
N VAL A 69 -5.26 -1.00 -4.19
CA VAL A 69 -5.19 0.24 -3.41
C VAL A 69 -6.30 0.27 -2.36
N ARG A 70 -7.55 0.03 -2.76
CA ARG A 70 -8.71 -0.05 -1.86
C ARG A 70 -8.54 -1.13 -0.81
N ARG A 71 -8.06 -2.31 -1.20
CA ARG A 71 -7.75 -3.38 -0.25
C ARG A 71 -6.74 -2.96 0.81
N VAL A 72 -5.73 -2.17 0.45
CA VAL A 72 -4.75 -1.65 1.42
C VAL A 72 -5.35 -0.56 2.31
N ILE A 73 -6.20 0.31 1.75
CA ILE A 73 -6.93 1.34 2.52
C ILE A 73 -7.80 0.69 3.60
N GLU A 74 -8.61 -0.30 3.23
CA GLU A 74 -9.49 -1.04 4.13
C GLU A 74 -8.69 -1.79 5.21
N LEU A 75 -7.65 -2.51 4.80
CA LEU A 75 -6.87 -3.36 5.70
C LEU A 75 -6.09 -2.57 6.75
N LEU A 76 -5.68 -1.34 6.41
CA LEU A 76 -4.97 -0.45 7.32
C LEU A 76 -5.91 0.52 8.06
N SER A 77 -7.21 0.48 7.77
CA SER A 77 -8.22 1.46 8.21
C SER A 77 -7.76 2.91 7.97
N LEU A 78 -7.22 3.20 6.78
CA LEU A 78 -6.64 4.53 6.50
C LEU A 78 -7.68 5.64 6.52
N GLU A 79 -8.91 5.37 6.09
CA GLU A 79 -10.02 6.32 6.15
C GLU A 79 -10.35 6.70 7.60
N GLU A 80 -10.38 5.72 8.50
CA GLU A 80 -10.63 5.96 9.93
C GLU A 80 -9.48 6.74 10.58
N LYS A 81 -8.23 6.37 10.28
CA LYS A 81 -7.04 6.99 10.89
C LYS A 81 -6.71 8.39 10.36
N TYR A 82 -7.08 8.69 9.11
CA TYR A 82 -6.61 9.89 8.40
C TYR A 82 -7.70 10.64 7.62
N GLY A 83 -8.98 10.25 7.73
CA GLY A 83 -10.13 10.83 7.02
C GLY A 83 -10.62 12.19 7.49
N GLU A 84 -9.72 13.03 8.02
CA GLU A 84 -10.00 14.41 8.47
C GLU A 84 -9.48 15.46 7.49
#